data_AF-A0A645EGI7-F1
#
_entry.id   AF-A0A645EGI7-F1
#
_cell.length_a   1.000
_cell.length_b   1.000
_cell.length_c   1.000
_cell.angle_alpha   90.00
_cell.angle_beta   90.00
_cell.angle_gamma   90.00
#
_symmetry.space_group_name_H-M   'P 1'
#
loop_
_entity.id
_entity.type
_entity.pdbx_description
1 polymer ?
#
loop_
_entity_poly.entity_id
_entity_poly.type
_entity_poly.pdbx_seq_one_letter_code
_entity_poly.pdbx_strand_id
1 'polypeptide(L)'
;MGLASIALIPILVVGVLMIGFNLPSTKAMPAGFVLAGIFAIIFWKMPLKWAAAATICGAINTIDILLIVYGALLILQIMRKSGGVDGIAHSMASVSTDRRVQVIVIGFLMGAFFEGAAGFGTPAAVAAPLLVGLGFPPLVAAMVALIGNSAPVSFGAVGTPLIGGYANLKDIAASGGY
;
A
#
# COMPACT_ATOMS: atom_id res chain seq x y z
N MET A 1 29.16 6.71 -5.66
CA MET A 1 28.45 5.41 -5.54
C MET A 1 28.13 4.99 -4.10
N GLY A 2 28.89 5.37 -3.06
CA GLY A 2 28.72 4.78 -1.71
C GLY A 2 27.52 5.20 -0.84
N LEU A 3 27.05 6.44 -0.90
CA LEU A 3 25.97 6.92 0.00
C LEU A 3 24.59 6.36 -0.39
N ALA A 4 24.32 6.21 -1.69
CA ALA A 4 23.07 5.62 -2.18
C ALA A 4 22.93 4.15 -1.75
N SER A 5 24.04 3.40 -1.76
CA SER A 5 24.09 2.01 -1.28
C SER A 5 23.73 1.91 0.20
N ILE A 6 24.21 2.86 1.01
CA ILE A 6 23.95 2.91 2.46
C ILE A 6 22.48 3.22 2.74
N ALA A 7 21.86 4.11 1.95
CA ALA A 7 20.44 4.43 2.07
C ALA A 7 19.51 3.24 1.75
N LEU A 8 19.99 2.24 0.99
CA LEU A 8 19.24 1.04 0.67
C LEU A 8 19.17 0.04 1.83
N ILE A 9 20.14 0.08 2.75
CA ILE A 9 20.29 -0.93 3.83
C ILE A 9 19.05 -0.98 4.76
N PRO A 10 18.50 0.13 5.28
CA PRO A 10 17.29 0.07 6.10
C PRO A 10 16.11 -0.61 5.39
N ILE A 11 15.96 -0.35 4.09
CA ILE A 11 14.90 -0.93 3.26
C ILE A 11 15.10 -2.44 3.11
N LEU A 12 16.33 -2.87 2.80
CA LEU A 12 16.67 -4.29 2.70
C LEU A 12 16.49 -5.02 4.02
N VAL A 13 16.88 -4.41 5.14
CA VAL A 13 16.69 -5.01 6.47
C VAL A 13 15.21 -5.23 6.75
N VAL A 14 14.35 -4.24 6.51
CA VAL A 14 12.90 -4.40 6.66
C VAL A 14 12.37 -5.51 5.74
N GLY A 15 12.80 -5.53 4.48
CA GLY A 15 12.43 -6.56 3.51
C GLY A 15 12.84 -7.97 3.96
N VAL A 16 14.06 -8.15 4.47
CA VAL A 16 14.55 -9.43 4.99
C VAL A 16 13.80 -9.85 6.25
N LEU A 17 13.53 -8.91 7.17
CA LEU A 17 12.75 -9.21 8.38
C LEU A 17 11.32 -9.64 8.05
N MET A 18 10.67 -8.99 7.08
CA MET A 18 9.28 -9.29 6.71
C MET A 18 9.16 -10.51 5.80
N ILE A 19 10.00 -10.64 4.77
CA ILE A 19 9.90 -11.71 3.76
C ILE A 19 10.67 -12.96 4.22
N GLY A 20 11.89 -12.78 4.74
CA GLY A 20 12.76 -13.89 5.14
C GLY A 20 12.38 -14.48 6.49
N PHE A 21 12.17 -13.60 7.49
CA PHE A 21 11.84 -14.02 8.86
C PHE A 21 10.34 -14.02 9.17
N ASN A 22 9.48 -13.64 8.22
CA ASN A 22 8.03 -13.53 8.41
C ASN A 22 7.63 -12.71 9.64
N LEU A 23 8.43 -11.69 10.00
CA LEU A 23 8.13 -10.84 11.13
C LEU A 23 6.98 -9.89 10.78
N PRO A 24 6.03 -9.67 11.71
CA PRO A 24 4.96 -8.71 11.50
C PRO A 24 5.54 -7.30 11.32
N SER A 25 4.88 -6.49 10.49
CA SER A 25 5.28 -5.10 10.21
C SER A 25 5.44 -4.27 11.49
N THR A 26 4.63 -4.55 12.52
CA THR A 26 4.72 -3.93 13.85
C THR A 26 6.09 -4.08 14.51
N LYS A 27 6.84 -5.14 14.20
CA LYS A 27 8.21 -5.38 14.70
C LYS A 27 9.28 -4.96 13.71
N ALA A 28 9.06 -5.21 12.42
CA ALA A 28 10.06 -4.90 11.38
C ALA A 28 10.21 -3.40 11.11
N MET A 29 9.11 -2.64 11.08
CA MET A 29 9.14 -1.21 10.75
C MET A 29 9.89 -0.37 11.80
N PRO A 30 9.71 -0.56 13.12
CA PRO A 30 10.52 0.14 14.13
C PRO A 30 12.01 -0.14 14.01
N ALA A 31 12.41 -1.37 13.68
CA ALA A 31 13.81 -1.71 13.46
C ALA A 31 14.39 -0.92 12.27
N GLY A 32 13.63 -0.82 11.16
CA GLY A 32 14.00 0.01 10.02
C GLY A 32 14.11 1.50 10.37
N PHE A 33 13.17 2.03 11.16
CA PHE A 33 13.19 3.42 11.63
C PHE A 33 14.45 3.73 12.45
N VAL A 34 14.79 2.86 13.42
CA VAL A 34 16.01 3.01 14.23
C VAL A 34 17.25 2.96 13.36
N LEU A 35 17.32 2.00 12.42
CA LEU A 35 18.46 1.86 11.52
C LEU A 35 18.63 3.11 10.63
N ALA A 36 17.53 3.62 10.08
CA ALA A 36 17.53 4.84 9.27
C ALA A 36 17.98 6.07 10.09
N GLY A 37 17.52 6.19 11.33
CA GLY A 37 17.94 7.26 12.24
C GLY A 37 19.44 7.21 12.56
N ILE A 38 19.96 6.03 12.88
CA ILE A 38 21.41 5.81 13.11
C ILE A 38 22.19 6.24 11.87
N PHE A 39 21.75 5.83 10.68
CA PHE A 39 22.48 6.11 9.45
C PHE A 39 22.44 7.59 9.08
N ALA A 40 21.30 8.28 9.29
CA ALA A 40 21.18 9.72 9.08
C ALA A 40 22.16 10.51 9.96
N ILE A 41 22.35 10.09 11.21
CA ILE A 41 23.26 10.77 12.15
C ILE A 41 24.72 10.45 11.83
N ILE A 42 25.07 9.19 11.56
CA ILE A 42 26.46 8.76 11.38
C ILE A 42 27.00 9.11 9.99
N PHE A 43 26.27 8.75 8.92
CA PHE A 43 26.76 8.87 7.55
C PHE A 43 26.44 10.24 6.93
N TRP A 44 25.27 10.79 7.21
CA TRP A 44 24.87 12.12 6.73
C TRP A 44 25.16 13.25 7.72
N LYS A 45 25.69 12.94 8.91
CA LYS A 45 26.04 13.91 9.96
C LYS A 45 24.88 14.86 10.28
N MET A 46 23.65 14.34 10.21
CA MET A 46 22.45 15.15 10.39
C MET A 46 22.34 15.66 11.83
N PRO A 47 22.15 16.97 12.07
CA PRO A 47 21.99 17.49 13.41
C PRO A 47 20.82 16.84 14.14
N LEU A 48 20.97 16.53 15.43
CA LEU A 48 19.93 15.83 16.20
C LEU A 48 18.59 16.58 16.21
N LYS A 49 18.62 17.92 16.16
CA LYS A 49 17.43 18.76 16.02
C LYS A 49 16.63 18.45 14.74
N TRP A 50 17.32 18.24 13.62
CA TRP A 50 16.70 17.89 12.34
C TRP A 50 16.15 16.46 12.37
N ALA A 51 16.85 15.53 13.02
CA ALA A 51 16.37 14.16 13.19
C ALA A 51 15.10 14.08 14.05
N ALA A 52 15.05 14.85 15.14
CA ALA A 52 13.86 14.98 15.97
C ALA A 52 12.71 15.63 15.20
N ALA A 53 12.97 16.71 14.46
CA ALA A 53 11.97 17.37 13.64
C ALA A 53 11.38 16.44 12.56
N ALA A 54 12.23 15.68 11.86
CA ALA A 54 11.80 14.70 10.86
C ALA A 54 10.93 13.58 11.47
N THR A 55 11.28 13.14 12.69
CA THR A 55 10.50 12.14 13.43
C THR A 55 9.11 12.67 13.80
N ILE A 56 9.03 13.91 14.31
CA ILE A 56 7.76 14.56 14.66
C ILE A 56 6.91 14.77 13.42
N CYS A 57 7.51 15.25 12.32
CA CYS A 57 6.82 15.44 11.05
C CYS A 57 6.25 14.10 10.53
N GLY A 58 7.03 13.02 10.59
CA GLY A 58 6.55 11.67 10.24
C GLY A 58 5.39 11.20 11.13
N ALA A 59 5.45 11.49 12.43
CA ALA A 59 4.37 11.16 13.37
C ALA A 59 3.07 11.93 13.04
N ILE A 60 3.17 13.21 12.69
CA ILE A 60 2.02 14.02 12.26
C ILE A 60 1.43 13.46 10.97
N ASN A 61 2.25 13.18 9.95
CA ASN A 61 1.79 12.60 8.68
C ASN A 61 1.11 11.24 8.87
N THR A 62 1.52 10.49 9.90
CA THR A 62 0.88 9.20 10.24
C THR A 62 -0.57 9.39 10.67
N ILE A 63 -0.91 10.51 11.32
CA ILE A 63 -2.29 10.81 11.73
C ILE A 63 -3.20 10.92 10.49
N ASP A 64 -2.74 11.61 9.44
CA ASP A 64 -3.49 11.75 8.19
C ASP A 64 -3.75 10.39 7.54
N ILE A 65 -2.72 9.54 7.47
CA ILE A 65 -2.85 8.17 6.95
C ILE A 65 -3.83 7.35 7.79
N LEU A 66 -3.74 7.43 9.13
CA LEU A 66 -4.64 6.72 10.03
C LEU A 66 -6.09 7.16 9.87
N LEU A 67 -6.34 8.45 9.66
CA LEU A 67 -7.69 8.97 9.39
C LEU A 67 -8.27 8.43 8.08
N ILE A 68 -7.46 8.35 7.01
CA ILE A 68 -7.86 7.77 5.72
C ILE A 68 -8.20 6.28 5.89
N VAL A 69 -7.29 5.50 6.50
CA VAL A 69 -7.49 4.07 6.71
C VAL A 69 -8.69 3.81 7.61
N TYR A 70 -8.85 4.59 8.68
CA TYR A 70 -10.00 4.48 9.57
C TYR A 70 -11.32 4.73 8.83
N GLY A 71 -11.41 5.82 8.06
CA GLY A 71 -12.60 6.14 7.26
C GLY A 71 -12.93 5.04 6.25
N ALA A 72 -11.92 4.55 5.53
CA ALA A 72 -12.09 3.47 4.55
C ALA A 72 -12.55 2.16 5.20
N LEU A 73 -11.92 1.76 6.32
CA LEU A 73 -12.30 0.56 7.06
C LEU A 73 -13.70 0.69 7.68
N LEU A 74 -14.06 1.86 8.18
CA LEU A 74 -15.40 2.13 8.70
C LEU A 74 -16.45 1.91 7.60
N ILE A 75 -16.25 2.51 6.42
CA ILE A 75 -17.16 2.34 5.28
C ILE A 75 -17.22 0.88 4.83
N LEU A 76 -16.05 0.21 4.71
CA LEU A 76 -15.99 -1.21 4.36
C LEU A 76 -16.78 -2.08 5.36
N GLN A 77 -16.62 -1.84 6.67
CA GLN A 77 -17.33 -2.61 7.69
C GLN A 77 -18.84 -2.32 7.68
N ILE A 78 -19.25 -1.07 7.45
CA ILE A 78 -20.66 -0.71 7.27
C ILE A 78 -21.25 -1.45 6.06
N MET A 79 -20.56 -1.43 4.91
CA MET A 79 -21.00 -2.13 3.70
C MET A 79 -21.05 -3.65 3.87
N ARG A 80 -20.14 -4.24 4.63
CA ARG A 80 -20.18 -5.68 4.95
C ARG A 80 -21.38 -6.01 5.83
N LYS A 81 -21.67 -5.19 6.84
CA LYS A 81 -22.83 -5.40 7.73
C LYS A 81 -24.17 -5.16 7.04
N SER A 82 -24.23 -4.23 6.09
CA SER A 82 -25.46 -3.94 5.34
C SER A 82 -25.71 -4.88 4.15
N GLY A 83 -24.77 -5.77 3.82
CA GLY A 83 -24.82 -6.61 2.62
C GLY A 83 -24.49 -5.86 1.31
N GLY A 84 -24.05 -4.59 1.39
CA GLY A 84 -23.66 -3.80 0.23
C GLY A 84 -22.50 -4.41 -0.57
N VAL A 85 -21.53 -5.03 0.11
CA VAL A 85 -20.43 -5.76 -0.56
C VAL A 85 -20.97 -6.93 -1.39
N ASP A 86 -21.97 -7.67 -0.88
CA ASP A 86 -22.58 -8.80 -1.59
C ASP A 86 -23.42 -8.33 -2.80
N GLY A 87 -24.05 -7.15 -2.69
CA GLY A 87 -24.75 -6.51 -3.80
C GLY A 87 -23.82 -6.05 -4.93
N ILE A 88 -22.67 -5.45 -4.60
CA ILE A 88 -21.64 -5.08 -5.57
C ILE A 88 -21.08 -6.34 -6.23
N ALA A 89 -20.78 -7.36 -5.42
CA ALA A 89 -20.32 -8.67 -5.87
C ALA A 89 -21.26 -9.30 -6.92
N HIS A 90 -22.56 -9.36 -6.62
CA HIS A 90 -23.57 -9.86 -7.56
C HIS A 90 -23.63 -9.04 -8.85
N SER A 91 -23.57 -7.71 -8.71
CA SER A 91 -23.62 -6.80 -9.86
C SER A 91 -22.41 -6.94 -10.78
N MET A 92 -21.21 -7.14 -10.21
CA MET A 92 -19.99 -7.35 -11.00
C MET A 92 -19.96 -8.74 -11.65
N ALA A 93 -20.47 -9.76 -10.96
CA ALA A 93 -20.56 -11.11 -11.48
C ALA A 93 -21.58 -11.24 -12.63
N SER A 94 -22.65 -10.45 -12.61
CA SER A 94 -23.70 -10.47 -13.63
C SER A 94 -23.34 -9.74 -14.92
N VAL A 95 -22.24 -8.96 -14.93
CA VAL A 95 -21.75 -8.27 -16.14
C VAL A 95 -21.45 -9.25 -17.28
N SER A 96 -20.90 -10.41 -16.97
CA SER A 96 -20.57 -11.43 -17.96
C SER A 96 -20.55 -12.82 -17.34
N THR A 97 -20.96 -13.82 -18.13
CA THR A 97 -20.80 -15.23 -17.79
C THR A 97 -19.43 -15.79 -18.18
N ASP A 98 -18.64 -15.06 -18.97
CA ASP A 98 -17.28 -15.47 -19.32
C ASP A 98 -16.34 -15.25 -18.13
N ARG A 99 -15.73 -16.35 -17.66
CA ARG A 99 -14.77 -16.36 -16.55
C ARG A 99 -13.58 -15.43 -16.79
N ARG A 100 -13.16 -15.24 -18.04
CA ARG A 100 -12.04 -14.34 -18.39
C ARG A 100 -12.41 -12.89 -18.15
N VAL A 101 -13.62 -12.50 -18.54
CA VAL A 101 -14.14 -11.14 -18.34
C VAL A 101 -14.36 -10.89 -16.85
N GLN A 102 -14.92 -11.85 -16.12
CA GLN A 102 -15.11 -11.74 -14.66
C GLN A 102 -13.79 -11.51 -13.92
N VAL A 103 -12.73 -12.22 -14.31
CA VAL A 103 -11.37 -12.05 -13.76
C VAL A 103 -10.87 -10.62 -13.95
N ILE A 104 -11.09 -10.00 -15.11
CA ILE A 104 -10.68 -8.62 -15.38
C ILE A 104 -11.54 -7.63 -14.58
N VAL A 105 -12.86 -7.80 -14.62
CA VAL A 105 -13.80 -6.89 -13.93
C VAL A 105 -13.59 -6.91 -12.43
N ILE A 106 -13.45 -8.09 -11.83
CA ILE A 106 -13.34 -8.24 -10.38
C ILE A 106 -11.89 -8.11 -9.91
N GLY A 107 -10.97 -8.84 -10.54
CA GLY A 107 -9.57 -8.91 -10.12
C GLY A 107 -8.77 -7.65 -10.44
N PHE A 108 -9.14 -6.91 -11.49
CA PHE A 108 -8.46 -5.69 -11.89
C PHE A 108 -9.31 -4.43 -11.68
N LEU A 109 -10.45 -4.28 -12.36
CA LEU A 109 -11.20 -3.01 -12.35
C LEU A 109 -11.77 -2.67 -10.97
N MET A 110 -12.54 -3.59 -10.37
CA MET A 110 -13.10 -3.44 -9.04
C MET A 110 -11.99 -3.35 -7.99
N GLY A 111 -10.95 -4.19 -8.12
CA GLY A 111 -9.78 -4.13 -7.25
C GLY A 111 -9.08 -2.77 -7.29
N ALA A 112 -8.82 -2.23 -8.48
CA ALA A 112 -8.20 -0.93 -8.67
C ALA A 112 -9.03 0.21 -8.08
N PHE A 113 -10.36 0.15 -8.22
CA PHE A 113 -11.27 1.12 -7.60
C PHE A 113 -11.15 1.11 -6.08
N PHE A 114 -11.17 -0.07 -5.44
CA PHE A 114 -11.02 -0.17 -4.00
C PHE A 114 -9.60 0.21 -3.52
N GLU A 115 -8.55 -0.13 -4.28
CA GLU A 115 -7.18 0.34 -3.97
C GLU A 115 -7.11 1.86 -4.01
N GLY A 116 -7.66 2.48 -5.07
CA GLY A 116 -7.64 3.93 -5.22
C GLY A 116 -8.37 4.65 -4.08
N ALA A 117 -9.50 4.10 -3.63
CA ALA A 117 -10.31 4.68 -2.56
C ALA A 117 -9.72 4.45 -1.16
N ALA A 118 -9.33 3.21 -0.84
CA ALA A 118 -8.91 2.81 0.51
C ALA A 118 -7.38 2.71 0.65
N GLY A 119 -6.72 2.15 -0.36
CA GLY A 119 -5.30 1.82 -0.36
C GLY A 119 -4.94 0.61 0.50
N PHE A 120 -3.65 0.34 0.58
CA PHE A 120 -3.02 -0.59 1.53
C PHE A 120 -3.38 -2.08 1.33
N GLY A 121 -3.63 -2.50 0.09
CA GLY A 121 -3.82 -3.92 -0.24
C GLY A 121 -5.20 -4.47 0.11
N THR A 122 -6.17 -3.60 0.36
CA THR A 122 -7.59 -3.94 0.52
C THR A 122 -8.21 -4.78 -0.63
N PRO A 123 -7.82 -4.61 -1.90
CA PRO A 123 -8.39 -5.36 -3.02
C PRO A 123 -8.14 -6.86 -2.94
N ALA A 124 -6.95 -7.29 -2.51
CA ALA A 124 -6.66 -8.71 -2.37
C ALA A 124 -7.58 -9.36 -1.33
N ALA A 125 -7.92 -8.62 -0.27
CA ALA A 125 -8.82 -9.07 0.79
C ALA A 125 -10.30 -9.12 0.37
N VAL A 126 -10.70 -8.45 -0.73
CA VAL A 126 -12.10 -8.37 -1.19
C VAL A 126 -12.32 -9.13 -2.49
N ALA A 127 -11.46 -8.92 -3.50
CA ALA A 127 -11.59 -9.54 -4.82
C ALA A 127 -11.33 -11.05 -4.80
N ALA A 128 -10.34 -11.53 -4.04
CA ALA A 128 -10.05 -12.97 -3.99
C ALA A 128 -11.19 -13.80 -3.37
N PRO A 129 -11.76 -13.45 -2.19
CA PRO A 129 -12.92 -14.16 -1.66
C PRO A 129 -14.13 -14.13 -2.61
N LEU A 130 -14.34 -13.02 -3.32
CA LEU A 130 -15.43 -12.90 -4.28
C LEU A 130 -15.25 -13.88 -5.45
N LEU A 131 -14.07 -13.92 -6.06
CA LEU A 131 -13.77 -14.88 -7.13
C LEU A 131 -13.92 -16.33 -6.66
N VAL A 132 -13.52 -16.64 -5.42
CA VAL A 132 -13.77 -17.97 -4.81
C VAL A 132 -15.26 -18.26 -4.71
N GLY A 133 -16.07 -17.29 -4.29
CA GLY A 133 -17.53 -17.41 -4.23
C GLY A 133 -18.17 -17.68 -5.60
N LEU A 134 -17.54 -17.24 -6.69
CA LEU A 134 -17.96 -17.51 -8.07
C LEU A 134 -17.46 -18.85 -8.65
N GLY A 135 -16.78 -19.66 -7.84
CA GLY A 135 -16.30 -20.99 -8.22
C GLY A 135 -14.91 -21.02 -8.87
N PHE A 136 -14.13 -19.95 -8.75
CA PHE A 136 -12.71 -20.00 -9.14
C PHE A 136 -11.88 -20.76 -8.11
N PRO A 137 -10.83 -21.50 -8.53
CA PRO A 137 -9.90 -22.13 -7.60
C PRO A 137 -9.28 -21.07 -6.67
N PRO A 138 -9.22 -21.31 -5.34
CA PRO A 138 -8.72 -20.31 -4.37
C PRO A 138 -7.34 -19.75 -4.69
N LEU A 139 -6.43 -20.61 -5.15
CA LEU A 139 -5.09 -20.19 -5.55
C LEU A 139 -5.13 -19.23 -6.76
N VAL A 140 -5.95 -19.52 -7.76
CA VAL A 140 -6.10 -18.68 -8.95
C VAL A 140 -6.73 -17.34 -8.59
N ALA A 141 -7.77 -17.35 -7.76
CA ALA A 141 -8.42 -16.13 -7.27
C ALA A 141 -7.43 -15.23 -6.51
N ALA A 142 -6.62 -15.81 -5.61
CA ALA A 142 -5.59 -15.08 -4.88
C ALA A 142 -4.51 -14.52 -5.83
N MET A 143 -3.98 -15.33 -6.74
CA MET A 143 -2.97 -14.89 -7.72
C MET A 143 -3.51 -13.76 -8.60
N VAL A 144 -4.71 -13.90 -9.15
CA VAL A 144 -5.36 -12.88 -9.98
C VAL A 144 -5.53 -11.58 -9.21
N ALA A 145 -6.04 -11.64 -7.97
CA ALA A 145 -6.25 -10.44 -7.17
C ALA A 145 -4.92 -9.74 -6.81
N LEU A 146 -3.86 -10.49 -6.51
CA LEU A 146 -2.53 -9.95 -6.22
C LEU A 146 -1.86 -9.34 -7.47
N ILE A 147 -1.92 -10.04 -8.59
CA ILE A 147 -1.38 -9.56 -9.88
C ILE A 147 -2.16 -8.32 -10.32
N GLY A 148 -3.49 -8.39 -10.30
CA GLY A 148 -4.38 -7.29 -10.66
C GLY A 148 -4.15 -6.04 -9.80
N ASN A 149 -3.84 -6.23 -8.52
CA ASN A 149 -3.54 -5.12 -7.62
C ASN A 149 -2.12 -4.53 -7.77
N SER A 150 -1.23 -5.14 -8.55
CA SER A 150 0.17 -4.68 -8.62
C SER A 150 0.33 -3.30 -9.26
N ALA A 151 -0.50 -2.96 -10.26
CA ALA A 151 -0.46 -1.64 -10.89
C ALA A 151 -1.22 -0.54 -10.09
N PRO A 152 -2.45 -0.79 -9.58
CA PRO A 152 -3.22 0.22 -8.85
C PRO A 152 -2.60 0.69 -7.53
N VAL A 153 -1.76 -0.11 -6.87
CA VAL A 153 -1.14 0.23 -5.56
C VAL A 153 -0.43 1.58 -5.56
N SER A 154 0.16 1.99 -6.68
CA SER A 154 0.81 3.31 -6.79
C SER A 154 -0.18 4.48 -6.62
N PHE A 155 -1.43 4.27 -7.01
CA PHE A 155 -2.53 5.25 -6.92
C PHE A 155 -3.38 5.08 -5.65
N GLY A 156 -2.99 4.14 -4.77
CA GLY A 156 -3.75 3.82 -3.57
C GLY A 156 -3.90 5.02 -2.64
N ALA A 157 -5.01 5.04 -1.89
CA ALA A 157 -5.34 6.14 -0.96
C ALA A 157 -5.20 7.51 -1.66
N VAL A 158 -5.84 7.66 -2.82
CA VAL A 158 -5.83 8.89 -3.63
C VAL A 158 -4.39 9.34 -4.00
N GLY A 159 -3.53 8.38 -4.31
CA GLY A 159 -2.15 8.64 -4.74
C GLY A 159 -1.18 9.01 -3.60
N THR A 160 -1.50 8.69 -2.34
CA THR A 160 -0.60 8.91 -1.19
C THR A 160 0.84 8.39 -1.43
N PRO A 161 1.06 7.18 -1.99
CA PRO A 161 2.41 6.70 -2.28
C PRO A 161 3.17 7.58 -3.30
N LEU A 162 2.47 8.11 -4.30
CA LEU A 162 3.06 8.99 -5.31
C LEU A 162 3.33 10.38 -4.75
N ILE A 163 2.33 10.99 -4.11
CA ILE A 163 2.42 12.34 -3.55
C ILE A 163 3.53 12.39 -2.49
N GLY A 164 3.53 11.45 -1.54
CA GLY A 164 4.54 11.40 -0.48
C GLY A 164 5.90 10.92 -0.98
N GLY A 165 5.94 9.84 -1.77
CA GLY A 165 7.18 9.21 -2.22
C GLY A 165 8.02 10.08 -3.14
N TYR A 166 7.37 10.87 -3.99
CA TYR A 166 8.05 11.75 -4.97
C TYR A 166 8.09 13.23 -4.56
N ALA A 167 7.55 13.60 -3.39
CA ALA A 167 7.53 14.98 -2.92
C ALA A 167 8.91 15.66 -3.01
N ASN A 168 9.95 14.97 -2.53
CA ASN A 168 11.32 15.49 -2.49
C ASN A 168 11.99 15.60 -3.88
N LEU A 169 11.44 14.97 -4.92
CA LEU A 169 11.96 15.08 -6.29
C LEU A 169 11.40 16.29 -7.03
N LYS A 170 10.24 16.82 -6.63
CA LYS A 170 9.64 18.01 -7.27
C LYS A 170 10.57 19.22 -7.21
N ASP A 171 11.16 19.45 -6.04
CA ASP A 171 12.05 20.60 -5.83
C ASP A 171 13.36 20.47 -6.62
N ILE A 172 13.83 19.23 -6.83
CA ILE A 172 15.02 18.93 -7.64
C ILE A 172 14.70 19.12 -9.13
N ALA A 173 13.55 18.67 -9.60
CA ALA A 173 13.12 18.89 -10.99
C ALA A 173 12.92 20.38 -11.29
N ALA A 174 12.28 21.12 -10.38
CA ALA A 174 12.04 22.56 -10.53
C ALA A 174 13.33 23.40 -10.49
N SER A 175 14.33 22.98 -9.72
CA SER A 175 15.65 23.66 -9.67
C SER A 175 16.58 23.29 -10.84
N GLY A 176 16.27 22.20 -11.55
CA GLY A 176 17.03 21.71 -12.70
C GLY A 176 16.74 22.40 -14.04
N GLY A 177 15.75 23.29 -14.12
CA GLY A 177 15.50 24.12 -15.31
C GLY A 177 14.87 23.40 -16.51
N TYR A 178 13.93 22.48 -16.28
CA TYR A 178 13.00 21.98 -17.30
C TYR A 178 11.55 22.24 -16.89
#